data_AF-A0AAD9X6N6-F1
#
_entry.id   AF-A0AAD9X6N6-F1
#
_cell.length_a   1.000
_cell.length_b   1.000
_cell.length_c   1.000
_cell.angle_alpha   90.00
_cell.angle_beta   90.00
_cell.angle_gamma   90.00
#
_symmetry.space_group_name_H-M   'P 1'
#
loop_
_entity.id
_entity.type
_entity.pdbx_description
1 polymer ?
#
loop_
_entity_poly.entity_id
_entity_poly.type
_entity_poly.pdbx_seq_one_letter_code
_entity_poly.pdbx_strand_id
1 'polypeptide(L)'
;MSIANEFEMWKYVFIASNAWFLATTIYSSFVDKKVLDDEHVDQKKLLKILGCLSVRFEDTLEAFLDSNDPLYHGYLCVGREKSTADGIPVNTWENLKLNHFLRDGKLLGGVEKAPVYPIGSLARTFEPSFRMARYETQ
;
A
#
# COMPACT_ATOMS: atom_id res chain seq x y z
N MET A 1 -13.43 11.15 -1.73
CA MET A 1 -14.06 10.96 -0.39
C MET A 1 -15.13 12.01 0.02
N SER A 2 -15.72 12.77 -0.91
CA SER A 2 -16.63 13.88 -0.59
C SER A 2 -17.94 13.48 0.10
N ILE A 3 -18.54 12.35 -0.30
CA ILE A 3 -19.81 11.87 0.25
C ILE A 3 -19.70 11.65 1.76
N ALA A 4 -18.65 10.99 2.24
CA ALA A 4 -18.46 10.76 3.67
C ALA A 4 -18.32 12.08 4.46
N ASN A 5 -17.74 13.13 3.87
CA ASN A 5 -17.68 14.44 4.50
C ASN A 5 -19.06 15.11 4.60
N GLU A 6 -19.91 14.93 3.59
CA GLU A 6 -21.29 15.46 3.58
C GLU A 6 -22.13 14.88 4.74
N PHE A 7 -21.89 13.62 5.10
CA PHE A 7 -22.58 12.93 6.18
C PHE A 7 -21.80 12.92 7.51
N GLU A 8 -20.72 13.69 7.62
CA GLU A 8 -19.87 13.74 8.83
C GLU A 8 -19.36 12.37 9.30
N MET A 9 -19.06 11.48 8.34
CA MET A 9 -18.61 10.12 8.61
C MET A 9 -17.08 10.00 8.62
N TRP A 10 -16.59 9.08 9.45
CA TRP A 10 -15.20 8.64 9.44
C TRP A 10 -14.88 7.90 8.13
N LYS A 11 -13.72 8.21 7.55
CA LYS A 11 -13.23 7.71 6.28
C LYS A 11 -12.02 6.82 6.51
N TYR A 12 -12.09 5.58 6.03
CA TYR A 12 -10.98 4.64 6.13
C TYR A 12 -10.64 4.07 4.76
N VAL A 13 -9.34 3.89 4.50
CA VAL A 13 -8.86 3.19 3.29
C VAL A 13 -8.16 1.92 3.72
N PHE A 14 -8.79 0.78 3.43
CA PHE A 14 -8.19 -0.52 3.68
C PHE A 14 -7.19 -0.89 2.58
N ILE A 15 -5.92 -1.04 2.96
CA ILE A 15 -4.88 -1.56 2.08
C ILE A 15 -4.79 -3.07 2.28
N ALA A 16 -5.41 -3.80 1.37
CA ALA A 16 -5.44 -5.27 1.41
C ALA A 16 -4.09 -5.93 1.06
N SER A 17 -3.11 -5.15 0.61
CA SER A 17 -1.75 -5.59 0.27
C SER A 17 -0.81 -5.51 1.47
N ASN A 18 0.48 -5.73 1.21
CA ASN A 18 1.53 -5.50 2.18
C ASN A 18 1.85 -4.01 2.32
N ALA A 19 2.73 -3.70 3.25
CA ALA A 19 2.97 -2.33 3.62
C ALA A 19 4.20 -1.71 2.89
N TRP A 20 4.98 -2.53 2.16
CA TRP A 20 5.89 -2.02 1.12
C TRP A 20 5.10 -1.41 -0.04
N PHE A 21 4.00 -2.04 -0.45
CA PHE A 21 3.07 -1.48 -1.43
C PHE A 21 2.56 -0.10 -0.98
N LEU A 22 2.13 0.03 0.29
CA LEU A 22 1.73 1.34 0.85
C LEU A 22 2.86 2.37 0.77
N ALA A 23 4.09 1.98 1.11
CA ALA A 23 5.25 2.87 1.03
C ALA A 23 5.49 3.37 -0.41
N THR A 24 5.37 2.49 -1.40
CA THR A 24 5.48 2.87 -2.81
C THR A 24 4.34 3.76 -3.26
N THR A 25 3.10 3.53 -2.80
CA THR A 25 1.95 4.41 -3.08
C THR A 25 2.11 5.82 -2.52
N ILE A 26 2.64 5.91 -1.29
CA ILE A 26 2.91 7.20 -0.67
C ILE A 26 4.00 7.90 -1.49
N TYR A 27 5.13 7.22 -1.74
CA TYR A 27 6.26 7.79 -2.47
C TYR A 27 5.90 8.29 -3.88
N SER A 28 5.10 7.52 -4.62
CA SER A 28 4.72 7.87 -6.00
C SER A 28 3.95 9.19 -6.10
N SER A 29 3.25 9.58 -5.03
CA SER A 29 2.51 10.84 -4.98
C SER A 29 3.41 12.07 -4.89
N PHE A 30 4.71 11.91 -4.58
CA PHE A 30 5.68 12.99 -4.35
C PHE A 30 6.93 12.91 -5.21
N VAL A 31 7.24 11.74 -5.80
CA VAL A 31 8.40 11.58 -6.69
C VAL A 31 8.21 12.38 -7.98
N ASP A 32 9.30 12.97 -8.46
CA ASP A 32 9.32 13.63 -9.78
C ASP A 32 9.09 12.59 -10.89
N LYS A 33 8.24 12.93 -11.86
CA LYS A 33 7.99 12.08 -13.03
C LYS A 33 9.28 11.68 -13.74
N LYS A 34 10.26 12.58 -13.85
CA LYS A 34 11.56 12.28 -14.48
C LYS A 34 12.35 11.21 -13.73
N VAL A 35 12.19 11.14 -12.41
CA VAL A 35 12.84 10.08 -11.62
C VAL A 35 12.18 8.73 -11.90
N LEU A 36 10.87 8.70 -12.16
CA LEU A 36 10.19 7.48 -12.57
C LEU A 36 10.56 7.09 -14.00
N ASP A 37 10.31 7.98 -14.98
CA ASP A 37 10.46 7.67 -16.39
C ASP A 37 11.94 7.52 -16.78
N ASP A 38 12.75 8.57 -16.58
CA ASP A 38 14.13 8.61 -17.09
C ASP A 38 15.07 7.72 -16.27
N GLU A 39 14.95 7.72 -14.94
CA GLU A 39 15.89 7.01 -14.07
C GLU A 39 15.47 5.58 -13.77
N HIS A 40 14.22 5.37 -13.34
CA HIS A 40 13.77 4.07 -12.89
C HIS A 40 13.34 3.15 -14.05
N VAL A 41 12.60 3.68 -15.03
CA VAL A 41 12.10 2.91 -16.18
C VAL A 41 13.18 2.79 -17.26
N ASP A 42 13.66 3.91 -17.80
CA ASP A 42 14.60 3.89 -18.94
C ASP A 42 15.98 3.37 -18.55
N GLN A 43 16.54 3.88 -17.44
CA GLN A 43 17.87 3.49 -16.96
C GLN A 43 17.86 2.28 -16.02
N LYS A 44 16.67 1.75 -15.69
CA LYS A 44 16.49 0.59 -14.79
C LYS A 44 17.17 0.74 -13.43
N LYS A 45 17.32 1.98 -12.93
CA LYS A 45 17.87 2.22 -11.60
C LYS A 45 16.87 1.80 -10.53
N LEU A 46 17.39 1.50 -9.34
CA LEU A 46 16.57 1.20 -8.17
C LEU A 46 15.73 2.43 -7.77
N LEU A 47 14.42 2.26 -7.60
CA LEU A 47 13.54 3.30 -7.07
C LEU A 47 13.75 3.43 -5.57
N LYS A 48 14.35 4.55 -5.17
CA LYS A 48 14.70 4.81 -3.77
C LYS A 48 13.49 5.39 -3.02
N ILE A 49 12.78 4.51 -2.32
CA ILE A 49 11.73 4.92 -1.39
C ILE A 49 12.39 5.34 -0.07
N LEU A 50 12.08 6.56 0.39
CA LEU A 50 12.65 7.11 1.62
C LEU A 50 12.35 6.20 2.81
N GLY A 51 13.41 5.73 3.46
CA GLY A 51 13.30 4.84 4.60
C GLY A 51 12.80 3.44 4.26
N CYS A 52 12.69 3.01 3.01
CA CYS A 52 12.26 1.64 2.68
C CYS A 52 13.29 0.93 1.81
N LEU A 53 13.07 -0.38 1.59
CA LEU A 53 13.83 -1.11 0.58
C LEU A 53 13.55 -0.49 -0.80
N SER A 54 14.63 -0.30 -1.56
CA SER A 54 14.51 0.21 -2.92
C SER A 54 13.85 -0.82 -3.82
N VAL A 55 13.00 -0.37 -4.74
CA VAL A 55 12.25 -1.24 -5.65
C VAL A 55 13.07 -1.41 -6.93
N ARG A 56 13.23 -2.66 -7.36
CA ARG A 56 13.87 -2.96 -8.64
C ARG A 56 12.90 -2.70 -9.79
N PHE A 57 13.44 -2.40 -10.97
CA PHE A 57 12.62 -2.25 -12.17
C PHE A 57 11.70 -3.48 -12.40
N GLU A 58 12.20 -4.70 -12.18
CA GLU A 58 11.41 -5.92 -12.38
C GLU A 58 10.26 -6.09 -11.37
N ASP A 59 10.37 -5.46 -10.20
CA ASP A 59 9.39 -5.52 -9.12
C ASP A 59 8.47 -4.29 -9.11
N THR A 60 8.51 -3.49 -10.17
CA THR A 60 7.81 -2.20 -10.26
C THR A 60 6.34 -2.42 -10.55
N LEU A 61 5.48 -1.63 -9.90
CA LEU A 61 4.05 -1.63 -10.22
C LEU A 61 3.87 -1.15 -11.66
N GLU A 62 3.01 -1.85 -12.41
CA GLU A 62 2.68 -1.51 -13.80
C GLU A 62 2.29 -0.03 -13.98
N ALA A 63 1.60 0.52 -12.99
CA ALA A 63 1.22 1.92 -12.95
C ALA A 63 2.40 2.92 -12.98
N PHE A 64 3.65 2.50 -12.73
CA PHE A 64 4.84 3.36 -12.76
C PHE A 64 5.72 3.14 -13.99
N LEU A 65 5.29 2.31 -14.95
CA LEU A 65 6.07 2.06 -16.16
C LEU A 65 5.97 3.22 -17.18
N ASP A 66 4.92 4.03 -17.12
CA ASP A 66 4.76 5.23 -17.96
C ASP A 66 3.93 6.29 -17.21
N SER A 67 4.54 7.44 -16.89
CA SER A 67 3.85 8.52 -16.19
C SER A 67 2.82 9.28 -17.04
N ASN A 68 2.68 8.96 -18.33
CA ASN A 68 1.63 9.46 -19.22
C ASN A 68 0.45 8.49 -19.33
N ASP A 69 0.58 7.26 -18.83
CA ASP A 69 -0.49 6.28 -18.87
C ASP A 69 -1.65 6.71 -17.94
N PRO A 70 -2.92 6.59 -18.38
CA PRO A 70 -4.07 6.87 -17.51
C PRO A 70 -4.07 6.10 -16.18
N LEU A 71 -3.50 4.89 -16.14
CA LEU A 71 -3.33 4.07 -14.95
C LEU A 71 -2.46 4.78 -13.90
N TYR A 72 -1.37 5.43 -14.32
CA TYR A 72 -0.53 6.24 -13.43
C TYR A 72 -1.34 7.36 -12.78
N HIS A 73 -2.12 8.09 -13.60
CA HIS A 73 -2.95 9.19 -13.12
C HIS A 73 -4.06 8.74 -12.16
N GLY A 74 -4.73 7.62 -12.48
CA GLY A 74 -5.70 7.00 -11.58
C GLY A 74 -5.05 6.60 -10.25
N TYR A 75 -3.86 6.01 -10.30
CA TYR A 75 -3.10 5.58 -9.13
C TYR A 75 -2.69 6.77 -8.24
N LEU A 76 -2.21 7.86 -8.83
CA LEU A 76 -1.90 9.10 -8.11
C LEU A 76 -3.13 9.70 -7.42
N CYS A 77 -4.29 9.65 -8.09
CA CYS A 77 -5.55 10.14 -7.54
C CYS A 77 -5.90 9.37 -6.26
N VAL A 78 -5.82 8.04 -6.31
CA VAL A 78 -6.07 7.17 -5.14
C VAL A 78 -5.07 7.45 -4.02
N GLY A 79 -3.78 7.62 -4.35
CA GLY A 79 -2.73 7.95 -3.37
C GLY A 79 -3.01 9.26 -2.65
N ARG A 80 -3.44 10.30 -3.38
CA ARG A 80 -3.80 11.61 -2.81
C ARG A 80 -5.09 11.56 -2.00
N GLU A 81 -6.14 10.90 -2.49
CA GLU A 81 -7.39 10.78 -1.76
C GLU A 81 -7.19 10.03 -0.44
N LYS A 82 -6.36 8.99 -0.42
CA LYS A 82 -6.02 8.25 0.81
C LYS A 82 -5.42 9.15 1.90
N SER A 83 -4.65 10.18 1.53
CA SER A 83 -4.08 11.11 2.50
C SER A 83 -5.12 11.96 3.25
N THR A 84 -6.37 11.97 2.77
CA THR A 84 -7.51 12.63 3.42
C THR A 84 -8.34 11.68 4.29
N ALA A 85 -7.95 10.41 4.40
CA ALA A 85 -8.59 9.45 5.27
C ALA A 85 -8.32 9.76 6.75
N ASP A 86 -9.27 9.39 7.60
CA ASP A 86 -9.10 9.46 9.05
C ASP A 86 -8.27 8.26 9.59
N GLY A 87 -8.03 7.24 8.76
CA GLY A 87 -7.14 6.14 9.06
C GLY A 87 -6.93 5.17 7.91
N ILE A 88 -5.80 4.44 7.96
CA ILE A 88 -5.41 3.48 6.92
C ILE A 88 -5.12 2.12 7.58
N PRO A 89 -6.11 1.23 7.66
CA PRO A 89 -5.85 -0.15 8.05
C PRO A 89 -5.11 -0.89 6.93
N VAL A 90 -4.08 -1.66 7.27
CA VAL A 90 -3.22 -2.36 6.32
C VAL A 90 -3.21 -3.84 6.68
N ASN A 91 -3.37 -4.70 5.68
CA ASN A 91 -3.30 -6.16 5.82
C ASN A 91 -1.84 -6.63 5.97
N THR A 92 -1.20 -6.14 7.02
CA THR A 92 0.13 -6.53 7.43
C THR A 92 0.16 -6.70 8.94
N TRP A 93 1.05 -7.56 9.40
CA TRP A 93 1.37 -7.72 10.81
C TRP A 93 2.38 -6.64 11.23
N GLU A 94 2.55 -6.46 12.54
CA GLU A 94 3.52 -5.49 13.08
C GLU A 94 4.94 -5.83 12.63
N ASN A 95 5.40 -5.15 11.57
CA ASN A 95 6.79 -5.19 11.13
C ASN A 95 7.51 -3.96 11.72
N LEU A 96 8.41 -4.20 12.68
CA LEU A 96 9.14 -3.16 13.42
C LEU A 96 9.77 -2.11 12.49
N LYS A 97 10.36 -2.54 11.36
CA LYS A 97 11.03 -1.63 10.43
C LYS A 97 10.03 -0.70 9.77
N LEU A 98 8.93 -1.24 9.26
CA LEU A 98 7.99 -0.45 8.50
C LEU A 98 7.09 0.44 9.36
N ASN A 99 6.72 -0.03 10.55
CA ASN A 99 6.00 0.80 11.52
C ASN A 99 6.83 2.02 11.93
N HIS A 100 8.15 1.87 12.08
CA HIS A 100 9.03 3.02 12.28
C HIS A 100 8.98 3.98 11.09
N PHE A 101 9.07 3.49 9.85
CA PHE A 101 9.12 4.35 8.66
C PHE A 101 7.83 5.15 8.44
N LEU A 102 6.68 4.55 8.73
CA LEU A 102 5.38 5.19 8.59
C LEU A 102 5.06 6.16 9.74
N ARG A 103 5.75 6.06 10.87
CA ARG A 103 5.56 6.95 12.04
C ARG A 103 6.63 8.03 12.14
N ASP A 104 7.79 7.84 11.53
CA ASP A 104 8.87 8.82 11.55
C ASP A 104 8.53 10.01 10.64
N GLY A 105 8.37 11.18 11.26
CA GLY A 105 8.09 12.45 10.57
C GLY A 105 9.19 12.91 9.61
N LYS A 106 10.40 12.34 9.68
CA LYS A 106 11.48 12.60 8.72
C LYS A 106 11.41 11.68 7.49
N LEU A 107 10.53 10.67 7.51
CA LEU A 107 10.37 9.67 6.47
C LEU A 107 8.93 9.73 5.93
N LEU A 108 8.29 8.57 5.73
CA LEU A 108 6.94 8.52 5.16
C LEU A 108 5.87 9.05 6.12
N GLY A 109 6.12 9.06 7.44
CA GLY A 109 5.19 9.65 8.41
C GLY A 109 5.09 11.17 8.36
N GLY A 110 6.05 11.86 7.73
CA GLY A 110 5.95 13.30 7.45
C GLY A 110 5.13 13.60 6.20
N VAL A 111 4.99 12.59 5.33
CA VAL A 111 4.38 12.68 4.01
C VAL A 111 2.93 12.22 4.07
N GLU A 112 2.69 11.08 4.72
CA GLU A 112 1.37 10.52 4.97
C GLU A 112 0.84 11.01 6.33
N LYS A 113 -0.20 11.85 6.30
CA LYS A 113 -0.78 12.42 7.51
C LYS A 113 -1.77 11.48 8.21
N ALA A 114 -2.39 10.57 7.45
CA ALA A 114 -3.38 9.66 8.01
C ALA A 114 -2.69 8.56 8.85
N PRO A 115 -3.22 8.23 10.04
CA PRO A 115 -2.64 7.19 10.88
C PRO A 115 -2.75 5.81 10.22
N VAL A 116 -1.66 5.04 10.24
CA VAL A 116 -1.59 3.69 9.67
C VAL A 116 -1.74 2.63 10.75
N TYR A 117 -2.61 1.64 10.51
CA TYR A 117 -2.93 0.55 11.45
C TYR A 117 -2.61 -0.81 10.82
N PRO A 118 -1.56 -1.52 11.26
CA PRO A 118 -1.34 -2.91 10.85
C PRO A 118 -2.40 -3.80 11.51
N ILE A 119 -3.26 -4.46 10.72
CA ILE A 119 -4.38 -5.31 11.18
C ILE A 119 -4.32 -6.73 10.62
N GLY A 120 -3.25 -7.08 9.93
CA GLY A 120 -3.05 -8.39 9.31
C GLY A 120 -2.49 -9.45 10.27
N SER A 121 -2.44 -10.71 9.84
CA SER A 121 -2.85 -11.21 8.51
C SER A 121 -4.36 -11.50 8.44
N LEU A 122 -5.06 -10.78 7.59
CA LEU A 122 -6.46 -11.04 7.23
C LEU A 122 -6.49 -11.91 5.97
N ALA A 123 -6.91 -13.15 6.14
CA ALA A 123 -7.13 -14.11 5.06
C ALA A 123 -8.35 -14.97 5.41
N ARG A 124 -8.97 -15.59 4.39
CA ARG A 124 -10.06 -16.55 4.63
C ARG A 124 -9.52 -17.74 5.42
N THR A 125 -10.15 -18.05 6.55
CA THR A 125 -9.90 -19.29 7.28
C THR A 125 -10.59 -20.43 6.55
N PHE A 126 -9.85 -21.47 6.19
CA PHE A 126 -10.45 -22.74 5.81
C PHE A 126 -10.86 -23.47 7.09
N GLU A 127 -12.16 -23.72 7.29
CA GLU A 127 -12.52 -24.89 8.09
C GLU A 127 -12.25 -26.12 7.21
N PRO A 128 -11.35 -27.03 7.60
CA PRO A 128 -11.29 -28.32 6.94
C PRO A 128 -12.62 -28.99 7.21
N SER A 129 -13.43 -29.19 6.16
CA SER A 129 -14.60 -30.05 6.23
C SER A 129 -14.13 -31.48 6.50
N PHE A 130 -13.90 -31.82 7.77
CA PHE A 130 -13.70 -33.18 8.23
C PHE A 130 -15.03 -33.92 8.06
N ARG A 131 -15.29 -34.44 6.85
CA ARG A 131 -16.21 -35.57 6.70
C ARG A 131 -15.51 -36.78 7.30
N MET A 132 -15.73 -37.01 8.60
CA MET A 132 -15.48 -38.30 9.22
C MET A 132 -16.42 -39.31 8.54
N ALA A 133 -15.92 -40.02 7.53
CA ALA A 133 -16.52 -41.29 7.16
C ALA A 133 -16.36 -42.20 8.39
N ARG A 134 -17.46 -42.41 9.12
CA ARG A 134 -17.52 -43.46 10.12
C ARG A 134 -17.35 -44.77 9.37
N TYR A 135 -16.19 -45.41 9.51
CA TYR A 135 -16.08 -46.82 9.24
C TYR A 135 -16.78 -47.54 10.40
N GLU A 136 -18.02 -47.96 10.17
CA GLU A 136 -18.65 -48.99 10.98
C GLU A 136 -17.98 -50.32 10.59
N THR A 137 -17.10 -50.82 11.45
CA THR A 137 -16.67 -52.23 11.40
C THR A 137 -17.82 -53.10 11.89
N GLN A 138 -18.28 -53.98 11.03
CA GLN A 138 -19.14 -55.12 11.34
C GLN A 138 -18.29 -56.38 11.43
#